data_AF-A0A3M5TY91-F1
#
_entry.id   AF-A0A3M5TY91-F1
#
_cell.length_a   1.000
_cell.length_b   1.000
_cell.length_c   1.000
_cell.angle_alpha   90.00
_cell.angle_beta   90.00
_cell.angle_gamma   90.00
#
_symmetry.space_group_name_H-M   'P 1'
#
loop_
_entity.id
_entity.type
_entity.pdbx_description
1 polymer ?
#
loop_
_entity_poly.entity_id
_entity_poly.type
_entity_poly.pdbx_seq_one_letter_code
_entity_poly.pdbx_strand_id
1 'polypeptide(L)'
;MYFPPQLIAANEITFEGPISGYLLDTRPAGSGLKGAMFFDIHARSGNGDTVITDDIAKMEEEQGYTVAVTVRGERYVIVSFLLFLVEEVDGAEQTVVLSMTRNAAGSNR
;
A
#
# COMPACT_ATOMS: atom_id res chain seq x y z
N MET A 1 -1.88 5.12 -20.91
CA MET A 1 -1.85 5.45 -19.47
C MET A 1 -0.44 5.22 -18.98
N TYR A 2 0.13 6.17 -18.22
CA TYR A 2 1.47 6.03 -17.64
C TYR A 2 1.34 5.41 -16.25
N PHE A 3 2.15 4.40 -15.95
CA PHE A 3 2.25 3.80 -14.63
C PHE A 3 3.60 4.12 -14.01
N PRO A 4 3.64 4.58 -12.75
CA PRO A 4 4.88 4.75 -12.02
C PRO A 4 5.71 3.45 -11.97
N PRO A 5 7.04 3.51 -12.13
CA PRO A 5 7.89 2.31 -12.17
C PRO A 5 7.73 1.39 -10.96
N GLN A 6 7.52 1.97 -9.77
CA GLN A 6 7.28 1.19 -8.55
C GLN A 6 6.00 0.35 -8.59
N LEU A 7 4.95 0.82 -9.29
CA LEU A 7 3.71 0.08 -9.48
C LEU A 7 3.91 -1.09 -10.45
N ILE A 8 4.67 -0.88 -11.52
CA ILE A 8 5.05 -1.95 -12.45
C ILE A 8 5.84 -3.02 -11.71
N ALA A 9 6.87 -2.62 -10.96
CA ALA A 9 7.70 -3.54 -10.19
C ALA A 9 6.90 -4.31 -9.13
N ALA A 10 5.91 -3.70 -8.48
CA ALA A 10 5.05 -4.38 -7.50
C ALA A 10 4.10 -5.39 -8.15
N ASN A 11 3.60 -5.09 -9.35
CA ASN A 11 2.68 -5.96 -10.09
C ASN A 11 3.35 -7.19 -10.73
N GLU A 12 4.69 -7.19 -10.82
CA GLU A 12 5.47 -8.35 -11.27
C GLU A 12 5.76 -9.35 -10.14
N ILE A 13 5.46 -9.00 -8.89
CA ILE A 13 5.68 -9.87 -7.73
C ILE A 13 4.50 -10.82 -7.53
N THR A 14 4.81 -12.06 -7.16
CA THR A 14 3.81 -13.02 -6.68
C THR A 14 3.64 -12.87 -5.18
N PHE A 15 2.43 -12.55 -4.74
CA PHE A 15 2.04 -12.49 -3.33
C PHE A 15 1.34 -13.80 -2.91
N GLU A 16 1.34 -14.12 -1.62
CA GLU A 16 0.79 -15.32 -0.97
C GLU A 16 -0.71 -15.49 -1.21
N GLY A 17 -1.40 -14.43 -1.61
CA GLY A 17 -2.83 -14.42 -1.87
C GLY A 17 -3.25 -13.30 -2.82
N PRO A 18 -4.52 -13.28 -3.23
CA PRO A 18 -5.02 -12.30 -4.19
C PRO A 18 -4.89 -10.87 -3.64
N ILE A 19 -4.37 -9.97 -4.47
CA ILE A 19 -4.27 -8.55 -4.17
C ILE A 19 -5.50 -7.85 -4.76
N SER A 20 -6.27 -7.19 -3.89
CA SER A 20 -7.46 -6.43 -4.27
C SER A 20 -7.12 -5.17 -5.07
N GLY A 21 -5.94 -4.60 -4.83
CA GLY A 21 -5.40 -3.48 -5.59
C GLY A 21 -4.11 -2.92 -5.00
N TYR A 22 -3.56 -1.90 -5.65
CA TYR A 22 -2.31 -1.25 -5.28
C TYR A 22 -2.59 0.22 -4.97
N LEU A 23 -2.09 0.71 -3.83
CA LEU A 23 -2.31 2.06 -3.35
C LEU A 23 -1.03 2.90 -3.41
N LEU A 24 -1.10 4.00 -4.16
CA LEU A 24 -0.04 5.00 -4.24
C LEU A 24 -0.39 6.23 -3.38
N ASP A 25 0.64 6.86 -2.82
CA ASP A 25 0.54 8.04 -1.94
C ASP A 25 -0.41 7.83 -0.75
N THR A 26 -0.26 6.67 -0.11
CA THR A 26 -1.18 6.18 0.92
C THR A 26 -1.06 6.97 2.21
N ARG A 27 -2.20 7.36 2.79
CA ARG A 27 -2.29 8.10 4.06
C ARG A 27 -3.42 7.54 4.93
N PRO A 28 -3.36 7.69 6.26
CA PRO A 28 -4.45 7.28 7.15
C PRO A 28 -5.70 8.12 6.87
N ALA A 29 -6.86 7.47 6.92
CA ALA A 29 -8.17 8.12 6.79
C ALA A 29 -9.18 7.41 7.69
N GLY A 30 -9.34 7.92 8.92
CA GLY A 30 -10.06 7.20 9.96
C GLY A 30 -9.35 5.89 10.30
N SER A 31 -10.10 4.80 10.36
CA SER A 31 -9.62 3.42 10.53
C SER A 31 -9.14 2.77 9.22
N GLY A 32 -9.28 3.46 8.08
CA GLY A 32 -8.88 2.99 6.76
C GLY A 32 -7.66 3.73 6.19
N LEU A 33 -7.40 3.48 4.91
CA LEU A 33 -6.36 4.14 4.14
C LEU A 33 -6.95 4.90 2.96
N LYS A 34 -6.43 6.09 2.69
CA LYS A 34 -6.70 6.87 1.48
C LYS A 34 -5.50 6.82 0.55
N GLY A 35 -5.73 6.56 -0.74
CA GLY A 35 -4.67 6.55 -1.75
C GLY A 35 -5.22 6.53 -3.17
N ALA A 36 -4.33 6.66 -4.15
CA ALA A 36 -4.66 6.45 -5.56
C ALA A 36 -4.64 4.93 -5.86
N MET A 37 -5.75 4.40 -6.36
CA MET A 37 -5.94 2.98 -6.65
C MET A 37 -5.38 2.60 -8.01
N PHE A 38 -4.74 1.44 -8.08
CA PHE A 38 -4.30 0.81 -9.33
C PHE A 38 -4.57 -0.70 -9.30
N PHE A 39 -4.89 -1.25 -10.47
CA PHE A 39 -5.15 -2.68 -10.68
C PHE A 39 -6.25 -3.25 -9.74
N ASP A 40 -7.34 -2.50 -9.55
CA ASP A 40 -8.49 -2.96 -8.78
C ASP A 40 -9.15 -4.18 -9.45
N ILE A 41 -8.97 -5.36 -8.86
CA ILE A 41 -9.48 -6.61 -9.40
C ILE A 41 -11.01 -6.69 -9.34
N HIS A 42 -11.63 -5.87 -8.50
CA HIS A 42 -13.08 -5.81 -8.34
C HIS A 42 -13.74 -4.82 -9.30
N ALA A 43 -12.95 -4.08 -10.09
CA ALA A 43 -13.40 -3.09 -11.07
C ALA A 43 -14.37 -2.03 -10.49
N ARG A 44 -14.17 -1.65 -9.23
CA ARG A 44 -14.93 -0.58 -8.54
C ARG A 44 -14.35 0.79 -8.83
N SER A 45 -13.05 0.85 -9.09
CA SER A 45 -12.30 2.09 -9.34
C SER A 45 -11.41 1.97 -10.58
N GLY A 46 -11.25 3.07 -11.31
CA GLY A 46 -10.27 3.19 -12.37
C GLY A 46 -8.86 3.39 -11.83
N ASN A 47 -7.85 3.09 -12.65
CA ASN A 47 -6.45 3.37 -12.32
C ASN A 47 -6.23 4.88 -12.12
N GLY A 48 -5.74 5.25 -10.94
CA GLY A 48 -5.50 6.63 -10.51
C GLY A 48 -6.64 7.24 -9.70
N ASP A 49 -7.79 6.58 -9.58
CA ASP A 49 -8.91 7.09 -8.78
C ASP A 49 -8.53 7.12 -7.29
N THR A 50 -8.93 8.18 -6.60
CA THR A 50 -8.74 8.29 -5.16
C THR A 50 -9.80 7.47 -4.44
N VAL A 51 -9.36 6.51 -3.62
CA VAL A 51 -10.23 5.66 -2.81
C VAL A 51 -9.98 5.86 -1.32
N ILE A 52 -10.94 5.45 -0.51
CA ILE A 52 -10.74 5.18 0.92
C ILE A 52 -11.12 3.72 1.12
N THR A 53 -10.22 2.93 1.70
CA THR A 53 -10.48 1.51 1.99
C THR A 53 -11.46 1.38 3.15
N ASP A 54 -12.03 0.17 3.30
CA ASP A 54 -12.61 -0.25 4.57
C ASP A 54 -11.53 -0.27 5.68
N ASP A 55 -11.99 -0.45 6.94
CA ASP A 55 -11.12 -0.48 8.12
C ASP A 55 -9.97 -1.49 7.96
N ILE A 56 -8.76 -1.06 8.33
CA ILE A 56 -7.57 -1.92 8.33
C ILE A 56 -7.58 -2.79 9.59
N ALA A 57 -7.61 -4.10 9.39
CA ALA A 57 -7.49 -5.07 10.47
C ALA A 57 -6.03 -5.27 10.88
N LYS A 58 -5.12 -5.31 9.89
CA LYS A 58 -3.68 -5.47 10.10
C LYS A 58 -2.87 -4.99 8.90
N MET A 59 -1.60 -4.70 9.14
CA MET A 59 -0.59 -4.53 8.10
C MET A 59 0.45 -5.62 8.23
N GLU A 60 0.92 -6.13 7.09
CA GLU A 60 1.91 -7.21 6.98
C GLU A 60 3.03 -6.78 6.05
N GLU A 61 4.23 -7.32 6.25
CA GLU A 61 5.33 -7.17 5.29
C GLU A 61 5.43 -8.42 4.41
N GLU A 62 5.43 -8.23 3.10
CA GLU A 62 5.49 -9.31 2.13
C GLU A 62 6.32 -8.90 0.90
N GLN A 63 7.36 -9.69 0.56
CA GLN A 63 8.25 -9.42 -0.59
C GLN A 63 8.83 -7.99 -0.62
N GLY A 64 9.05 -7.40 0.55
CA GLY A 64 9.54 -6.03 0.72
C GLY A 64 8.50 -4.94 0.46
N TYR A 65 7.21 -5.27 0.52
CA TYR A 65 6.09 -4.32 0.49
C TYR A 65 5.26 -4.43 1.77
N THR A 66 4.66 -3.31 2.17
CA THR A 66 3.58 -3.34 3.16
C THR A 66 2.26 -3.72 2.46
N VAL A 67 1.60 -4.75 2.97
CA VAL A 67 0.28 -5.20 2.54
C VAL A 67 -0.72 -4.87 3.65
N ALA A 68 -1.67 -3.99 3.37
CA ALA A 68 -2.76 -3.68 4.27
C ALA A 68 -3.92 -4.65 4.06
N VAL A 69 -4.37 -5.29 5.13
CA VAL A 69 -5.50 -6.24 5.11
C VAL A 69 -6.68 -5.59 5.82
N THR A 70 -7.79 -5.43 5.10
CA THR A 70 -9.02 -4.87 5.68
C THR A 70 -9.75 -5.89 6.55
N VAL A 71 -10.68 -5.42 7.37
CA VAL A 71 -11.59 -6.28 8.17
C VAL A 71 -12.45 -7.22 7.32
N ARG A 72 -12.59 -6.95 6.01
CA ARG A 72 -13.28 -7.81 5.05
C ARG A 72 -12.37 -8.77 4.30
N GLY A 73 -11.07 -8.74 4.60
CA GLY A 73 -10.06 -9.60 3.97
C GLY A 73 -9.54 -9.09 2.63
N GLU A 74 -9.92 -7.88 2.20
CA GLU A 74 -9.31 -7.25 1.01
C GLU A 74 -7.86 -6.90 1.30
N ARG A 75 -6.96 -7.16 0.35
CA ARG A 75 -5.51 -6.99 0.50
C ARG A 75 -5.02 -5.90 -0.45
N TYR A 76 -4.41 -4.86 0.10
CA TYR A 76 -3.90 -3.73 -0.68
C TYR A 76 -2.39 -3.61 -0.53
N VAL A 77 -1.68 -3.62 -1.65
CA VAL A 77 -0.22 -3.38 -1.66
C VAL A 77 0.02 -1.88 -1.61
N ILE A 78 0.76 -1.41 -0.61
CA ILE A 78 1.16 -0.01 -0.49
C ILE A 78 2.41 0.21 -1.34
N VAL A 79 2.27 1.00 -2.40
CA VAL A 79 3.33 1.31 -3.36
C VAL A 79 3.71 2.78 -3.25
N SER A 80 4.08 3.23 -2.05
CA SER A 80 4.43 4.63 -1.77
C SER A 80 5.90 4.78 -1.41
N PHE A 81 6.53 5.92 -1.71
CA PHE A 81 7.87 6.21 -1.18
C PHE A 81 7.82 6.54 0.32
N LEU A 82 6.71 7.14 0.75
CA LEU A 82 6.44 7.53 2.12
C LEU A 82 5.10 6.91 2.52
N LEU A 83 5.08 6.17 3.61
CA LEU A 83 3.86 5.76 4.29
C LEU A 83 3.70 6.63 5.54
N PHE A 84 2.53 7.26 5.66
CA PHE A 84 2.18 8.06 6.83
C PHE A 84 1.35 7.18 7.76
N LEU A 85 1.71 7.12 9.04
CA LEU A 85 0.99 6.38 10.08
C LEU A 85 0.74 7.30 11.26
N VAL A 86 -0.26 6.96 12.07
CA VAL A 86 -0.45 7.55 13.41
C VAL A 86 -0.06 6.48 14.41
N GLU A 87 0.93 6.76 15.23
CA GLU A 87 1.43 5.86 16.27
C GLU A 87 1.46 6.59 17.62
N GLU A 88 1.29 5.84 18.72
CA GLU A 88 1.55 6.36 20.06
C GLU A 88 3.06 6.29 20.34
N VAL A 89 3.69 7.45 20.51
CA VAL A 89 5.11 7.58 20.84
C VAL A 89 5.22 8.41 22.12
N ASP A 90 5.78 7.82 23.17
CA ASP A 90 5.88 8.41 24.51
C ASP A 90 4.54 8.89 25.10
N GLY A 91 3.45 8.17 24.83
CA GLY A 91 2.11 8.49 25.34
C GLY A 91 1.36 9.57 24.57
N ALA A 92 1.87 10.00 23.41
CA ALA A 92 1.21 10.97 22.54
C ALA A 92 1.05 10.40 21.11
N GLU A 93 -0.09 10.68 20.48
CA GLU A 93 -0.30 10.39 19.06
C GLU A 93 0.62 11.27 18.20
N GLN A 94 1.45 10.62 17.38
CA GLN A 94 2.35 11.29 16.46
C GLN A 94 2.15 10.75 15.04
N THR A 95 2.28 11.63 14.05
CA THR A 95 2.37 11.20 12.65
C THR A 95 3.79 10.72 12.37
N VAL A 96 3.93 9.42 12.13
CA VAL A 96 5.20 8.79 11.74
C VAL A 96 5.24 8.68 10.22
N VAL A 97 6.39 9.00 9.63
CA VAL A 97 6.62 8.86 8.18
C VAL A 97 7.64 7.77 7.96
N LEU A 98 7.20 6.65 7.40
CA LEU A 98 8.06 5.54 7.00
C LEU A 98 8.52 5.77 5.56
N SER A 99 9.82 6.00 5.39
CA SER A 99 10.44 6.02 4.07
C SER A 99 10.73 4.60 3.62
N MET A 100 10.01 4.13 2.62
CA MET A 100 10.22 2.81 2.04
C MET A 100 11.30 2.90 0.96
N THR A 101 12.56 2.68 1.35
CA THR A 101 13.67 2.49 0.40
C THR A 101 13.82 1.01 0.10
N ARG A 102 13.55 0.60 -1.15
CA ARG A 102 14.09 -0.68 -1.65
C ARG A 102 15.59 -0.51 -1.80
N ASN A 103 16.38 -1.26 -1.03
CA ASN A 103 17.73 -1.58 -1.48
C ASN A 103 17.57 -2.27 -2.84
N ALA A 104 18.17 -1.71 -3.89
CA ALA A 104 18.23 -2.32 -5.21
C ALA A 104 19.11 -3.58 -5.15
N ALA A 105 18.62 -4.64 -4.51
CA ALA A 105 19.25 -5.94 -4.54
C ALA A 105 18.76 -6.66 -5.80
N GLY A 106 19.55 -6.57 -6.87
CA GLY A 106 19.26 -7.28 -8.12
C GLY A 106 20.01 -6.85 -9.38
N SER A 107 21.03 -5.98 -9.31
CA SER A 107 22.03 -5.92 -10.39
C SER A 107 23.06 -7.01 -10.14
N ASN A 108 22.83 -8.20 -10.68
CA ASN A 108 23.90 -9.12 -11.06
C ASN A 108 23.49 -9.76 -12.39
N ARG A 109 23.94 -9.15 -13.47
CA ARG A 109 24.20 -9.83 -14.74
C ARG A 109 25.70 -10.03 -14.86
#